data_AF-A0A8I0FB71-F1
#
_entry.id   AF-A0A8I0FB71-F1
#
_cell.length_a   1.000
_cell.length_b   1.000
_cell.length_c   1.000
_cell.angle_alpha   90.00
_cell.angle_beta   90.00
_cell.angle_gamma   90.00
#
_symmetry.space_group_name_H-M   'P 1'
#
loop_
_entity.id
_entity.type
_entity.pdbx_description
1 polymer ?
#
loop_
_entity_poly.entity_id
_entity_poly.type
_entity_poly.pdbx_seq_one_letter_code
_entity_poly.pdbx_strand_id
1 'polypeptide(L)'
;MATDIKKLFEVLTQHQAYLYRASSKTVNELLALFNDDTSKMLSKLRDLLDELNESEKVALAGGKYTTSNLREIRDLIAQWFASVNLALPEAFAVSATALAVYEANYVAKLYGAKINKPDGEKLFLSAKKVPLAGGALVDDLLSRIAESARQKVEYAIRDGINSGKTNQEIVQRIR
;
A
#
# COMPACT_ATOMS: atom_id res chain seq x y z
N MET A 1 7.93 -4.77 45.14
CA MET A 1 9.00 -5.18 44.19
C MET A 1 8.55 -6.31 43.24
N ALA A 2 8.33 -7.55 43.68
CA ALA A 2 7.86 -8.63 42.79
C ALA A 2 6.47 -8.38 42.18
N THR A 3 5.54 -7.82 42.95
CA THR A 3 4.19 -7.44 42.49
C THR A 3 4.21 -6.30 41.47
N ASP A 4 5.18 -5.39 41.56
CA ASP A 4 5.31 -4.23 40.66
C ASP A 4 5.91 -4.64 39.31
N ILE A 5 6.87 -5.56 39.33
CA ILE A 5 7.44 -6.17 38.11
C ILE A 5 6.36 -6.96 37.36
N LYS A 6 5.54 -7.74 38.07
CA LYS A 6 4.42 -8.49 37.47
C LYS A 6 3.42 -7.56 36.79
N LYS A 7 2.99 -6.48 37.47
CA LYS A 7 2.09 -5.48 36.91
C LYS A 7 2.67 -4.78 35.68
N LEU A 8 3.95 -4.42 35.72
CA LEU A 8 4.64 -3.83 34.57
C LEU A 8 4.65 -4.78 33.38
N PHE A 9 5.00 -6.05 33.60
CA PHE A 9 5.00 -7.07 32.56
C PHE A 9 3.61 -7.29 31.94
N GLU A 10 2.55 -7.32 32.75
CA GLU A 10 1.17 -7.43 32.29
C GLU A 10 0.77 -6.24 31.40
N VAL A 11 1.10 -5.01 31.81
CA VAL A 11 0.79 -3.78 31.05
C VAL A 11 1.55 -3.74 29.72
N LEU A 12 2.81 -4.17 29.69
CA LEU A 12 3.59 -4.27 28.46
C LEU A 12 3.04 -5.35 27.52
N THR A 13 2.64 -6.50 28.06
CA THR A 13 2.06 -7.60 27.28
C THR A 13 0.74 -7.19 26.63
N GLN A 14 -0.14 -6.52 27.38
CA GLN A 14 -1.40 -6.00 26.85
C GLN A 14 -1.17 -4.98 25.73
N HIS A 15 -0.19 -4.10 25.91
CA HIS A 15 0.17 -3.10 24.92
C HIS A 15 0.72 -3.71 23.63
N GLN A 16 1.61 -4.71 23.73
CA GLN A 16 2.09 -5.45 22.55
C GLN A 16 0.93 -6.14 21.80
N ALA A 17 -0.02 -6.73 22.52
CA ALA A 17 -1.20 -7.32 21.91
C ALA A 17 -2.10 -6.27 21.21
N TYR A 18 -2.23 -5.07 21.79
CA TYR A 18 -2.93 -3.95 21.15
C TYR A 18 -2.23 -3.50 19.88
N LEU A 19 -0.92 -3.27 19.94
CA LEU A 19 -0.09 -2.87 18.79
C LEU A 19 -0.21 -3.85 17.63
N TYR A 20 -0.15 -5.15 17.93
CA TYR A 20 -0.34 -6.19 16.92
C TYR A 20 -1.70 -6.07 16.22
N ARG A 21 -2.79 -5.93 16.98
CA ARG A 21 -4.15 -5.79 16.40
C ARG A 21 -4.30 -4.50 15.60
N ALA A 22 -3.77 -3.38 16.09
CA ALA A 22 -3.80 -2.09 15.40
C ALA A 22 -3.02 -2.16 14.07
N SER A 23 -1.86 -2.83 14.07
CA SER A 23 -1.07 -3.10 12.87
C SER A 23 -1.84 -3.97 11.88
N SER A 24 -2.38 -5.12 12.32
CA SER A 24 -3.18 -6.00 11.45
C SER A 24 -4.38 -5.29 10.83
N LYS A 25 -5.09 -4.46 11.62
CA LYS A 25 -6.20 -3.65 11.13
C LYS A 25 -5.74 -2.71 10.02
N THR A 26 -4.68 -1.95 10.27
CA THR A 26 -4.14 -0.97 9.30
C THR A 26 -3.72 -1.66 8.00
N VAL A 27 -3.03 -2.81 8.09
CA VAL A 27 -2.63 -3.59 6.91
C VAL A 27 -3.84 -4.05 6.11
N ASN A 28 -4.89 -4.55 6.76
CA ASN A 28 -6.11 -4.98 6.08
C ASN A 28 -6.84 -3.82 5.40
N GLU A 29 -6.87 -2.64 6.01
CA GLU A 29 -7.48 -1.43 5.43
C GLU A 29 -6.70 -0.98 4.18
N LEU A 30 -5.38 -0.94 4.24
CA LEU A 30 -4.53 -0.61 3.09
C LEU A 30 -4.67 -1.63 1.96
N LEU A 31 -4.73 -2.92 2.31
CA LEU A 31 -4.93 -3.99 1.34
C LEU A 31 -6.30 -3.89 0.67
N ALA A 32 -7.35 -3.56 1.41
CA ALA A 32 -8.69 -3.35 0.85
C ALA A 32 -8.69 -2.19 -0.16
N LEU A 33 -8.11 -1.04 0.20
CA LEU A 33 -7.97 0.11 -0.70
C LEU A 33 -7.23 -0.25 -1.99
N PHE A 34 -6.10 -0.94 -1.86
CA PHE A 34 -5.31 -1.40 -3.01
C PHE A 34 -6.11 -2.36 -3.90
N ASN A 35 -6.81 -3.33 -3.31
CA ASN A 35 -7.58 -4.34 -4.04
C ASN A 35 -8.79 -3.75 -4.74
N ASP A 36 -9.47 -2.78 -4.13
CA ASP A 36 -10.62 -2.11 -4.72
C ASP A 36 -10.22 -1.29 -5.95
N ASP A 37 -9.16 -0.50 -5.84
CA ASP A 37 -8.64 0.29 -6.97
C ASP A 37 -8.06 -0.60 -8.07
N THR A 38 -7.35 -1.67 -7.70
CA THR A 38 -6.83 -2.65 -8.66
C THR A 38 -7.97 -3.39 -9.36
N SER A 39 -9.03 -3.77 -8.66
CA SER A 39 -10.18 -4.46 -9.28
C SER A 39 -10.88 -3.57 -10.31
N LYS A 40 -11.07 -2.28 -10.02
CA LYS A 40 -11.64 -1.31 -10.97
C LYS A 40 -10.76 -1.14 -12.21
N MET A 41 -9.45 -1.03 -12.02
CA MET A 41 -8.48 -0.94 -13.12
C MET A 41 -8.52 -2.20 -13.98
N LEU A 42 -8.53 -3.38 -13.36
CA LEU A 42 -8.53 -4.67 -14.06
C LEU A 42 -9.78 -4.92 -14.89
N SER A 43 -10.96 -4.51 -14.41
CA SER A 43 -12.18 -4.58 -15.20
C SER A 43 -12.07 -3.77 -16.49
N LYS A 44 -11.58 -2.52 -16.39
CA LYS A 44 -11.36 -1.66 -17.57
C LYS A 44 -10.27 -2.20 -18.49
N LEU A 45 -9.19 -2.73 -17.91
CA LEU A 45 -8.07 -3.29 -18.68
C LEU A 45 -8.56 -4.45 -19.55
N ARG A 46 -9.38 -5.36 -19.01
CA ARG A 46 -9.95 -6.46 -19.77
C ARG A 46 -10.69 -5.95 -21.00
N ASP A 47 -11.59 -4.99 -20.80
CA ASP A 47 -12.44 -4.46 -21.86
C ASP A 47 -11.58 -3.79 -22.95
N LEU A 48 -10.54 -3.02 -22.57
CA LEU A 48 -9.58 -2.44 -23.52
C LEU A 48 -8.75 -3.50 -24.26
N LEU A 49 -8.40 -4.62 -23.62
CA LEU A 49 -7.67 -5.72 -24.26
C LEU A 49 -8.53 -6.47 -25.30
N ASP A 50 -9.86 -6.51 -25.10
CA ASP A 50 -10.80 -7.13 -26.04
C ASP A 50 -10.95 -6.31 -27.32
N GLU A 51 -10.70 -5.00 -27.26
CA GLU A 51 -10.74 -4.08 -28.41
C GLU A 51 -9.48 -4.13 -29.28
N LEU A 52 -8.40 -4.76 -28.82
CA LEU A 52 -7.14 -4.81 -29.56
C LEU A 52 -7.16 -5.83 -30.69
N ASN A 53 -6.69 -5.40 -31.86
CA ASN A 53 -6.35 -6.34 -32.93
C ASN A 53 -4.99 -7.02 -32.68
N GLU A 54 -4.67 -8.06 -33.45
CA GLU A 54 -3.42 -8.83 -33.27
C GLU A 54 -2.14 -7.98 -33.39
N SER A 55 -2.11 -6.99 -34.30
CA SER A 55 -0.95 -6.10 -34.44
C SER A 55 -0.76 -5.20 -33.21
N GLU A 56 -1.86 -4.75 -32.61
CA GLU A 56 -1.85 -3.95 -31.38
C GLU A 56 -1.45 -4.79 -30.17
N LYS A 57 -1.90 -6.05 -30.07
CA LYS A 57 -1.45 -6.97 -29.01
C LYS A 57 0.07 -7.17 -29.05
N VAL A 58 0.63 -7.42 -30.23
CA VAL A 58 2.09 -7.55 -30.41
C VAL A 58 2.81 -6.25 -30.05
N ALA A 59 2.26 -5.10 -30.44
CA ALA A 59 2.82 -3.79 -30.07
C ALA A 59 2.80 -3.57 -28.56
N LEU A 60 1.69 -3.91 -27.88
CA LEU A 60 1.53 -3.80 -26.43
C LEU A 60 2.53 -4.67 -25.67
N ALA A 61 2.71 -5.93 -26.09
CA ALA A 61 3.71 -6.81 -25.51
C ALA A 61 5.14 -6.29 -25.71
N GLY A 62 5.38 -5.56 -26.80
CA GLY A 62 6.62 -4.83 -27.05
C GLY A 62 6.78 -3.52 -26.28
N GLY A 63 5.81 -3.13 -25.43
CA GLY A 63 5.81 -1.86 -24.71
C GLY A 63 5.61 -0.64 -25.60
N LYS A 64 5.01 -0.81 -26.79
CA LYS A 64 4.78 0.26 -27.76
C LYS A 64 3.34 0.76 -27.63
N TYR A 65 3.18 2.09 -27.51
CA TYR A 65 1.88 2.74 -27.33
C TYR A 65 1.55 3.71 -28.47
N THR A 66 1.49 3.18 -29.68
CA THR A 66 1.46 3.98 -30.92
C THR A 66 0.04 4.36 -31.35
N THR A 67 -0.97 3.53 -31.08
CA THR A 67 -2.39 3.76 -31.44
C THR A 67 -3.18 4.39 -30.29
N SER A 68 -4.43 4.81 -30.55
CA SER A 68 -5.31 5.35 -29.50
C SER A 68 -5.57 4.30 -28.41
N ASN A 69 -6.03 3.10 -28.80
CA ASN A 69 -6.36 2.01 -27.89
C ASN A 69 -5.16 1.64 -26.97
N LEU A 70 -3.96 1.62 -27.53
CA LEU A 70 -2.75 1.35 -26.75
C LEU A 70 -2.43 2.47 -25.75
N ARG A 71 -2.61 3.74 -26.14
CA ARG A 71 -2.42 4.87 -25.21
C ARG A 71 -3.45 4.85 -24.10
N GLU A 72 -4.69 4.45 -24.38
CA GLU A 72 -5.72 4.30 -23.36
C GLU A 72 -5.34 3.26 -22.30
N ILE A 73 -4.76 2.12 -22.69
CA ILE A 73 -4.22 1.13 -21.74
C ILE A 73 -3.06 1.71 -20.92
N ARG A 74 -2.13 2.42 -21.56
CA ARG A 74 -1.01 3.08 -20.85
C ARG A 74 -1.53 4.08 -19.81
N ASP A 75 -2.48 4.91 -20.22
CA ASP A 75 -3.02 5.98 -19.40
C ASP A 75 -3.86 5.40 -18.25
N LEU A 76 -4.60 4.30 -18.47
CA LEU A 76 -5.28 3.54 -17.43
C LEU A 76 -4.30 3.04 -16.35
N ILE A 77 -3.20 2.41 -16.76
CA ILE A 77 -2.17 1.91 -15.83
C ILE A 77 -1.50 3.07 -15.09
N ALA A 78 -1.21 4.17 -15.78
CA ALA A 78 -0.59 5.35 -15.18
C ALA A 78 -1.52 6.03 -14.16
N GLN A 79 -2.82 6.15 -14.46
CA GLN A 79 -3.82 6.71 -13.54
C GLN A 79 -3.99 5.83 -12.31
N TRP A 80 -4.10 4.51 -12.47
CA TRP A 80 -4.16 3.58 -11.34
C TRP A 80 -2.90 3.64 -10.48
N PHE A 81 -1.72 3.67 -11.10
CA PHE A 81 -0.45 3.82 -10.38
C PHE A 81 -0.44 5.12 -9.55
N ALA A 82 -0.83 6.25 -10.14
CA ALA A 82 -0.91 7.53 -9.44
C ALA A 82 -1.93 7.50 -8.29
N SER A 83 -3.10 6.86 -8.48
CA SER A 83 -4.11 6.67 -7.44
C SER A 83 -3.55 5.89 -6.26
N VAL A 84 -2.95 4.72 -6.50
CA VAL A 84 -2.36 3.88 -5.45
C VAL A 84 -1.22 4.60 -4.73
N ASN A 85 -0.36 5.30 -5.47
CA ASN A 85 0.78 6.01 -4.91
C ASN A 85 0.38 7.23 -4.07
N LEU A 86 -0.86 7.71 -4.18
CA LEU A 86 -1.43 8.77 -3.35
C LEU A 86 -2.25 8.20 -2.19
N ALA A 87 -3.21 7.33 -2.49
CA ALA A 87 -4.19 6.85 -1.53
C ALA A 87 -3.56 6.00 -0.41
N LEU A 88 -2.57 5.16 -0.71
CA LEU A 88 -1.94 4.31 0.30
C LEU A 88 -1.16 5.15 1.34
N PRO A 89 -0.26 6.09 0.95
CA PRO A 89 0.39 6.96 1.92
C PRO A 89 -0.57 7.80 2.75
N GLU A 90 -1.64 8.34 2.15
CA GLU A 90 -2.63 9.14 2.86
C GLU A 90 -3.37 8.31 3.91
N ALA A 91 -3.87 7.12 3.53
CA ALA A 91 -4.54 6.22 4.47
C ALA A 91 -3.58 5.74 5.58
N PHE A 92 -2.32 5.46 5.25
CA PHE A 92 -1.31 5.11 6.24
C PHE A 92 -1.04 6.27 7.22
N ALA A 93 -0.94 7.50 6.73
CA ALA A 93 -0.67 8.68 7.55
C ALA A 93 -1.77 8.92 8.61
N VAL A 94 -3.04 8.65 8.28
CA VAL A 94 -4.16 8.73 9.24
C VAL A 94 -3.95 7.75 10.40
N SER A 95 -3.71 6.47 10.09
CA SER A 95 -3.50 5.43 11.11
C SER A 95 -2.21 5.65 11.90
N ALA A 96 -1.13 6.07 11.25
CA ALA A 96 0.14 6.36 11.90
C ALA A 96 0.06 7.57 12.84
N THR A 97 -0.70 8.60 12.47
CA THR A 97 -0.97 9.77 13.32
C THR A 97 -1.76 9.37 14.57
N ALA A 98 -2.81 8.55 14.40
CA ALA A 98 -3.59 8.03 15.53
C ALA A 98 -2.71 7.16 16.46
N LEU A 99 -1.84 6.32 15.89
CA LEU A 99 -0.89 5.52 16.64
C LEU A 99 0.10 6.41 17.42
N ALA A 100 0.66 7.44 16.80
CA ALA A 100 1.58 8.36 17.47
C ALA A 100 0.95 9.06 18.69
N VAL A 101 -0.32 9.47 18.59
CA VAL A 101 -1.09 10.01 19.72
C VAL A 101 -1.26 8.96 20.81
N TYR A 102 -1.64 7.73 20.44
CA TYR A 102 -1.81 6.64 21.40
C TYR A 102 -0.49 6.33 22.14
N GLU A 103 0.61 6.18 21.41
CA GLU A 103 1.93 5.88 21.96
C GLU A 103 2.42 6.97 22.91
N ALA A 104 2.29 8.24 22.52
CA ALA A 104 2.68 9.35 23.38
C ALA A 104 1.90 9.32 24.71
N ASN A 105 0.58 9.07 24.65
CA ASN A 105 -0.25 8.99 25.86
C ASN A 105 0.07 7.75 26.71
N TYR A 106 0.32 6.61 26.06
CA TYR A 106 0.69 5.37 26.72
C TYR A 106 2.01 5.52 27.49
N VAL A 107 3.04 6.06 26.82
CA VAL A 107 4.36 6.30 27.43
C VAL A 107 4.26 7.33 28.56
N ALA A 108 3.56 8.45 28.37
CA ALA A 108 3.36 9.43 29.44
C ALA A 108 2.72 8.79 30.68
N LYS A 109 1.66 8.01 30.49
CA LYS A 109 0.98 7.29 31.57
C LYS A 109 1.91 6.29 32.27
N LEU A 110 2.74 5.57 31.52
CA LEU A 110 3.70 4.61 32.07
C LEU A 110 4.71 5.28 33.00
N TYR A 111 5.16 6.48 32.67
CA TYR A 111 6.09 7.29 33.49
C TYR A 111 5.39 8.17 34.55
N GLY A 112 4.08 8.01 34.74
CA GLY A 112 3.31 8.82 35.70
C GLY A 112 3.14 10.29 35.29
N ALA A 113 3.48 10.63 34.05
CA ALA A 113 3.28 11.94 33.47
C ALA A 113 1.90 12.07 32.82
N LYS A 114 1.45 13.31 32.64
CA LYS A 114 0.29 13.64 31.81
C LYS A 114 0.74 14.57 30.70
N ILE A 115 0.39 14.22 29.46
CA ILE A 115 0.56 15.09 28.31
C ILE A 115 -0.80 15.65 27.91
N ASN A 116 -0.86 16.95 27.71
CA ASN A 116 -2.09 17.60 27.23
C ASN A 116 -2.11 17.52 25.71
N LYS A 117 -3.06 16.76 25.15
CA LYS A 117 -3.36 16.66 23.71
C LYS A 117 -2.10 16.66 22.83
N PRO A 118 -1.37 15.53 22.76
CA PRO A 118 -0.22 15.44 21.87
C PRO A 118 -0.61 15.77 20.43
N ASP A 119 0.23 16.56 19.77
CA ASP A 119 0.11 16.86 18.34
C ASP A 119 0.55 15.63 17.53
N GLY A 120 -0.42 14.82 17.14
CA GLY A 120 -0.20 13.58 16.42
C GLY A 120 0.53 13.76 15.09
N GLU A 121 0.19 14.81 14.34
CA GLU A 121 0.77 15.06 13.03
C GLU A 121 2.26 15.39 13.19
N LYS A 122 2.59 16.27 14.13
CA LYS A 122 3.99 16.59 14.44
C LYS A 122 4.78 15.38 14.93
N LEU A 123 4.17 14.54 15.77
CA LEU A 123 4.80 13.30 16.25
C LEU A 123 5.05 12.32 15.10
N PHE A 124 4.06 12.10 14.25
CA PHE A 124 4.18 11.25 13.07
C PHE A 124 5.25 11.77 12.11
N LEU A 125 5.23 13.06 11.76
CA LEU A 125 6.22 13.66 10.86
C LEU A 125 7.65 13.57 11.41
N SER A 126 7.80 13.60 12.74
CA SER A 126 9.10 13.39 13.40
C SER A 126 9.52 11.93 13.32
N ALA A 127 8.62 11.00 13.63
CA ALA A 127 8.89 9.56 13.58
C ALA A 127 9.17 9.06 12.15
N LYS A 128 8.46 9.59 11.15
CA LYS A 128 8.59 9.21 9.73
C LYS A 128 10.01 9.43 9.17
N LYS A 129 10.75 10.39 9.75
CA LYS A 129 12.14 10.73 9.37
C LYS A 129 13.18 9.81 10.01
N VAL A 130 12.78 9.01 11.00
CA VAL A 130 13.67 8.05 11.66
C VAL A 130 13.69 6.78 10.81
N PRO A 131 14.87 6.33 10.32
CA PRO A 131 14.97 5.09 9.57
C PRO A 131 14.50 3.90 10.40
N LEU A 132 13.75 3.00 9.76
CA LEU A 132 13.37 1.73 10.35
C LEU A 132 14.59 0.78 10.41
N ALA A 133 14.43 -0.35 11.11
CA ALA A 133 15.44 -1.41 11.10
C ALA A 133 15.77 -1.81 9.66
N GLY A 134 17.06 -1.76 9.29
CA GLY A 134 17.52 -1.94 7.91
C GLY A 134 17.71 -0.64 7.10
N GLY A 135 17.47 0.53 7.70
CA GLY A 135 17.83 1.84 7.14
C GLY A 135 16.81 2.45 6.18
N ALA A 136 15.68 1.78 5.92
CA ALA A 136 14.64 2.29 5.02
C ALA A 136 13.77 3.36 5.70
N LEU A 137 13.41 4.41 4.96
CA LEU A 137 12.41 5.38 5.37
C LEU A 137 11.00 4.86 5.06
N VAL A 138 10.01 5.31 5.83
CA VAL A 138 8.60 4.96 5.62
C VAL A 138 8.13 5.36 4.22
N ASP A 139 8.51 6.55 3.76
CA ASP A 139 8.14 7.04 2.42
C ASP A 139 8.70 6.15 1.32
N ASP A 140 9.95 5.68 1.46
CA ASP A 140 10.60 4.79 0.50
C ASP A 140 9.91 3.41 0.44
N LEU A 141 9.41 2.92 1.58
CA LEU A 141 8.70 1.64 1.62
C LEU A 141 7.32 1.75 0.96
N LEU A 142 6.61 2.85 1.18
CA LEU A 142 5.28 3.07 0.62
C LEU A 142 5.34 3.29 -0.91
N SER A 143 6.31 4.07 -1.40
CA SER A 143 6.47 4.30 -2.84
C SER A 143 6.77 3.02 -3.62
N ARG A 144 7.60 2.14 -3.05
CA ARG A 144 7.95 0.83 -3.64
C ARG A 144 6.75 -0.08 -3.85
N ILE A 145 5.66 0.07 -3.08
CA ILE A 145 4.45 -0.74 -3.24
C ILE A 145 3.84 -0.47 -4.62
N ALA A 146 3.59 0.80 -4.95
CA ALA A 146 3.00 1.19 -6.22
C ALA A 146 3.92 0.82 -7.39
N GLU A 147 5.23 1.06 -7.24
CA GLU A 147 6.22 0.73 -8.28
C GLU A 147 6.27 -0.77 -8.57
N SER A 148 6.35 -1.59 -7.53
CA SER A 148 6.39 -3.05 -7.67
C SER A 148 5.08 -3.58 -8.26
N ALA A 149 3.94 -3.02 -7.86
CA ALA A 149 2.64 -3.40 -8.39
C ALA A 149 2.55 -3.09 -9.89
N ARG A 150 2.97 -1.89 -10.32
CA ARG A 150 3.01 -1.51 -11.73
C ARG A 150 3.88 -2.44 -12.56
N GLN A 151 5.09 -2.76 -12.09
CA GLN A 151 5.98 -3.69 -12.77
C GLN A 151 5.33 -5.07 -12.94
N LYS A 152 4.62 -5.57 -11.93
CA LYS A 152 3.88 -6.84 -12.01
C LYS A 152 2.76 -6.79 -13.05
N VAL A 153 2.01 -5.69 -13.12
CA VAL A 153 0.95 -5.48 -14.12
C VAL A 153 1.53 -5.51 -15.53
N GLU A 154 2.53 -4.67 -15.80
CA GLU A 154 3.18 -4.56 -17.11
C GLU A 154 3.80 -5.90 -17.54
N TYR A 155 4.45 -6.60 -16.60
CA TYR A 155 4.99 -7.93 -16.85
C TYR A 155 3.89 -8.95 -17.17
N ALA A 156 2.80 -8.99 -16.40
CA ALA A 156 1.72 -9.96 -16.61
C ALA A 156 1.02 -9.77 -17.95
N ILE A 157 0.83 -8.52 -18.39
CA ILE A 157 0.29 -8.19 -19.72
C ILE A 157 1.24 -8.71 -20.80
N ARG A 158 2.52 -8.34 -20.72
CA ARG A 158 3.52 -8.75 -21.72
C ARG A 158 3.64 -10.27 -21.81
N ASP A 159 3.83 -10.91 -20.66
CA ASP A 159 3.99 -12.36 -20.56
C ASP A 159 2.76 -13.10 -21.06
N GLY A 160 1.56 -12.65 -20.68
CA GLY A 160 0.32 -13.29 -21.08
C GLY A 160 0.04 -13.17 -22.56
N ILE A 161 0.26 -12.00 -23.18
CA ILE A 161 0.14 -11.85 -24.64
C ILE A 161 1.14 -12.77 -25.36
N ASN A 162 2.42 -12.74 -24.95
CA ASN A 162 3.46 -13.57 -25.59
C ASN A 162 3.22 -15.07 -25.42
N SER A 163 2.56 -15.48 -24.34
CA SER A 163 2.23 -16.88 -24.06
C SER A 163 0.88 -17.32 -24.65
N GLY A 164 0.18 -16.44 -25.39
CA GLY A 164 -1.12 -16.76 -25.98
C GLY A 164 -2.25 -16.91 -24.95
N LYS A 165 -2.11 -16.31 -23.76
CA LYS A 165 -3.17 -16.31 -22.74
C LYS A 165 -4.34 -15.45 -23.17
N THR A 166 -5.53 -15.84 -22.74
CA THR A 166 -6.74 -15.02 -22.89
C THR A 166 -6.65 -13.74 -22.06
N ASN A 167 -7.41 -12.72 -22.45
CA ASN A 167 -7.49 -11.45 -21.69
C ASN A 167 -7.94 -11.67 -20.24
N GLN A 168 -8.83 -12.64 -20.02
CA GLN A 168 -9.26 -13.03 -18.68
C GLN A 168 -8.10 -13.66 -17.87
N GLU A 169 -7.30 -14.55 -18.45
CA GLU A 169 -6.14 -15.14 -17.76
C GLU A 169 -5.05 -14.11 -17.45
N ILE A 170 -4.86 -13.12 -18.32
CA ILE A 170 -3.96 -11.98 -18.06
C ILE A 170 -4.42 -11.22 -16.82
N VAL A 171 -5.70 -10.86 -16.76
CA VAL A 171 -6.29 -10.12 -15.65
C VAL A 171 -6.26 -10.94 -14.35
N GLN A 172 -6.57 -12.25 -14.41
CA GLN A 172 -6.49 -13.12 -13.23
C GLN A 172 -5.07 -13.28 -12.70
N ARG A 173 -4.05 -13.21 -13.56
CA ARG A 173 -2.63 -13.27 -13.12
C ARG A 173 -2.19 -12.01 -12.37
N ILE A 174 -2.84 -10.88 -12.62
CA ILE A 174 -2.52 -9.61 -11.94
C ILE A 174 -3.14 -9.54 -10.54
N ARG A 175 -4.30 -10.19 -10.37
CA ARG A 175 -5.04 -10.25 -9.11
C ARG A 175 -4.32 -11.09 -8.06
#